data_AF-A0A1E5WN85-F1
#
_entry.id   AF-A0A1E5WN85-F1
#
_cell.length_a   1.000
_cell.length_b   1.000
_cell.length_c   1.000
_cell.angle_alpha   90.00
_cell.angle_beta   90.00
_cell.angle_gamma   90.00
#
_symmetry.space_group_name_H-M   'P 1'
#
loop_
_entity.id
_entity.type
_entity.pdbx_description
1 polymer ?
#
loop_
_entity_poly.entity_id
_entity_poly.type
_entity_poly.pdbx_seq_one_letter_code
_entity_poly.pdbx_strand_id
1 'polypeptide(L)'
;MNPPVVPPVVVPPKPTADTILGKQYEDVRSVYSLGKELGRGQFGVTYLCTEIASGRQYACKSISKRKLTRKMYRDIVGSAYYVAPEVLRRSYGKEIDVWSAGVILYILLSGVPPFWAENEKGIFDAILHEEIDFESQPWPSISESAKDLVRKMLARDPKKRLTSGQVLQHPWLREGGDASDKPIDSAVLSRMKQFRAMNKLKKMALKVIASNLNEEEIKGLKQMFMNMDTDNSGTITYEELKAGLAKLGSKLSEAEVKQLMEAADVDGNGSIDYVEFITATMHRHKLERDEHLFKAFQYFDKDNSGFITRDELESALIEHEMGDTSTIKEIISEVDTDNDGRINYEEFCAMMRGGMQQPMRLK
;
A
#
# COMPACT_ATOMS: atom_id res chain seq x y z
N MET A 1 41.74 -50.90 -28.02
CA MET A 1 41.38 -49.56 -27.50
C MET A 1 40.48 -49.78 -26.29
N ASN A 2 40.95 -49.47 -25.08
CA ASN A 2 40.12 -49.56 -23.88
C ASN A 2 39.15 -48.38 -23.83
N PRO A 3 37.91 -48.58 -23.34
CA PRO A 3 36.96 -47.49 -23.21
C PRO A 3 37.44 -46.48 -22.14
N PRO A 4 37.03 -45.20 -22.25
CA PRO A 4 37.47 -44.16 -21.33
C PRO A 4 36.89 -44.40 -19.93
N VAL A 5 37.76 -44.33 -18.93
CA VAL A 5 37.38 -44.38 -17.50
C VAL A 5 36.66 -43.08 -17.16
N VAL A 6 35.36 -43.20 -16.85
CA VAL A 6 34.56 -42.08 -16.36
C VAL A 6 35.00 -41.76 -14.93
N PRO A 7 35.39 -40.51 -14.60
CA PRO A 7 35.76 -40.16 -13.24
C PRO A 7 34.55 -40.34 -12.32
N PRO A 8 34.75 -40.79 -11.07
CA PRO A 8 33.65 -41.02 -10.15
C PRO A 8 32.90 -39.71 -9.94
N VAL A 9 31.57 -39.77 -10.13
CA VAL A 9 30.67 -38.68 -9.78
C VAL A 9 30.87 -38.40 -8.29
N VAL A 10 31.38 -37.22 -7.94
CA VAL A 10 31.50 -36.76 -6.56
C VAL A 10 30.07 -36.58 -6.06
N VAL A 11 29.54 -37.61 -5.40
CA VAL A 11 28.24 -37.56 -4.74
C VAL A 11 28.40 -36.57 -3.59
N PRO A 12 27.64 -35.45 -3.55
CA PRO A 12 27.72 -34.54 -2.43
C PRO A 12 27.40 -35.31 -1.14
N PRO A 13 28.13 -35.05 -0.04
CA PRO A 13 27.95 -35.79 1.20
C PRO A 13 26.48 -35.73 1.62
N LYS A 14 25.91 -36.89 1.99
CA LYS A 14 24.57 -36.94 2.55
C LYS A 14 24.50 -35.97 3.73
N PRO A 15 23.49 -35.09 3.81
CA PRO A 15 23.35 -34.20 4.96
C PRO A 15 23.26 -35.04 6.23
N THR A 16 24.22 -34.88 7.14
CA THR A 16 24.11 -35.42 8.50
C THR A 16 23.02 -34.65 9.24
N ALA A 17 22.28 -35.34 10.13
CA ALA A 17 21.09 -34.80 10.79
C ALA A 17 21.34 -33.47 11.56
N ASP A 18 22.60 -33.17 11.86
CA ASP A 18 23.02 -32.04 12.69
C ASP A 18 23.59 -30.85 11.90
N THR A 19 23.34 -30.77 10.59
CA THR A 19 23.87 -29.68 9.76
C THR A 19 22.82 -28.98 8.90
N ILE A 20 23.00 -27.67 8.68
CA ILE A 20 22.28 -26.88 7.66
C ILE A 20 23.34 -26.20 6.78
N LEU A 21 23.25 -26.39 5.47
CA LEU A 21 24.23 -25.87 4.48
C LEU A 21 25.70 -26.27 4.81
N GLY A 22 25.89 -27.44 5.43
CA GLY A 22 27.23 -27.93 5.81
C GLY A 22 27.81 -27.34 7.11
N LYS A 23 27.07 -26.47 7.81
CA LYS A 23 27.44 -25.94 9.13
C LYS A 23 26.75 -26.70 10.25
N GLN A 24 27.46 -26.93 11.36
CA GLN A 24 26.88 -27.56 12.55
C GLN A 24 25.83 -26.66 13.21
N TYR A 25 24.90 -27.28 13.95
CA TYR A 25 24.01 -26.54 14.82
C TYR A 25 24.79 -25.83 15.92
N GLU A 26 24.51 -24.55 16.10
CA GLU A 26 24.98 -23.76 17.23
C GLU A 26 23.78 -23.37 18.08
N ASP A 27 23.95 -23.37 19.40
CA ASP A 27 22.95 -22.78 20.28
C ASP A 27 23.04 -21.26 20.15
N VAL A 28 22.04 -20.65 19.51
CA VAL A 28 22.00 -19.20 19.31
C VAL A 28 22.11 -18.43 20.63
N ARG A 29 21.69 -19.02 21.75
CA ARG A 29 21.74 -18.39 23.09
C ARG A 29 23.15 -18.31 23.68
N SER A 30 24.09 -19.07 23.13
CA SER A 30 25.51 -18.99 23.51
C SER A 30 26.21 -17.76 22.93
N VAL A 31 25.67 -17.18 21.85
CA VAL A 31 26.25 -16.02 21.15
C VAL A 31 25.37 -14.77 21.32
N TYR A 32 24.06 -14.96 21.46
CA TYR A 32 23.09 -13.87 21.50
C TYR A 32 22.13 -13.99 22.69
N SER A 33 21.87 -12.86 23.34
CA SER A 33 20.74 -12.70 24.25
C SER A 33 19.48 -12.32 23.45
N LEU A 34 18.40 -13.08 23.64
CA LEU A 34 17.10 -12.81 23.01
C LEU A 34 16.28 -11.90 23.91
N GLY A 35 15.94 -10.71 23.40
CA GLY A 35 15.10 -9.72 24.05
C GLY A 35 13.65 -9.76 23.57
N LYS A 36 13.01 -8.58 23.56
CA LYS A 36 11.58 -8.42 23.20
C LYS A 36 11.27 -8.92 21.78
N GLU A 37 10.04 -9.37 21.60
CA GLU A 37 9.47 -9.63 20.28
C GLU A 37 9.34 -8.31 19.50
N LEU A 38 9.85 -8.29 18.27
CA LEU A 38 9.74 -7.17 17.33
C LEU A 38 8.58 -7.35 16.36
N GLY A 39 8.14 -8.59 16.13
CA GLY A 39 6.98 -8.87 15.29
C GLY A 39 6.77 -10.34 15.00
N ARG A 40 5.55 -10.68 14.57
CA ARG A 40 5.13 -12.06 14.29
C ARG A 40 4.55 -12.15 12.88
N GLY A 41 5.10 -13.04 12.07
CA GLY A 41 4.59 -13.34 10.74
C GLY A 41 4.10 -14.79 10.63
N GLN A 42 3.45 -15.11 9.51
CA GLN A 42 2.95 -16.44 9.16
C GLN A 42 3.97 -17.58 9.44
N PHE A 43 5.24 -17.30 9.12
CA PHE A 43 6.32 -18.29 9.17
C PHE A 43 7.13 -18.30 10.47
N GLY A 44 7.03 -17.28 11.33
CA GLY A 44 7.90 -17.21 12.51
C GLY A 44 7.77 -15.93 13.32
N VAL A 45 8.56 -15.87 14.40
CA VAL A 45 8.60 -14.74 15.34
C VAL A 45 9.96 -14.06 15.23
N THR A 46 9.97 -12.74 15.15
CA THR A 46 11.19 -11.92 15.12
C THR A 46 11.44 -11.32 16.49
N TYR A 47 12.63 -11.50 17.05
CA TYR A 47 13.07 -10.97 18.34
C TYR A 47 14.21 -9.97 18.16
N LEU A 48 14.30 -9.00 19.06
CA LEU A 48 15.52 -8.23 19.25
C LEU A 48 16.58 -9.16 19.83
N CYS A 49 17.74 -9.25 19.21
CA CYS A 49 18.86 -10.05 19.66
C CYS A 49 20.04 -9.14 19.95
N THR A 50 20.72 -9.34 21.07
CA THR A 50 21.96 -8.63 21.40
C THR A 50 23.10 -9.63 21.43
N GLU A 51 24.12 -9.43 20.61
CA GLU A 51 25.35 -10.23 20.64
C GLU A 51 26.09 -10.01 21.96
N ILE A 52 26.37 -11.11 22.67
CA ILE A 52 26.90 -11.06 24.04
C ILE A 52 28.30 -10.43 24.07
N ALA A 53 29.14 -10.75 23.08
CA ALA A 53 30.53 -10.30 23.05
C ALA A 53 30.68 -8.80 22.71
N SER A 54 29.83 -8.27 21.83
CA SER A 54 29.99 -6.92 21.27
C SER A 54 28.94 -5.92 21.76
N GLY A 55 27.83 -6.41 22.33
CA GLY A 55 26.64 -5.60 22.63
C GLY A 55 25.86 -5.16 21.38
N ARG A 56 26.23 -5.57 20.17
CA ARG A 56 25.52 -5.19 18.94
C ARG A 56 24.14 -5.82 18.88
N GLN A 57 23.18 -5.05 18.38
CA GLN A 57 21.79 -5.46 18.25
C GLN A 57 21.46 -5.94 16.83
N TYR A 58 20.60 -6.94 16.75
CA TYR A 58 20.18 -7.62 15.53
C TYR A 58 18.69 -7.99 15.62
N ALA A 59 18.06 -8.28 14.48
CA ALA A 59 16.75 -8.93 14.44
C ALA A 59 16.93 -10.43 14.20
N CYS A 60 16.50 -11.27 15.16
CA CYS A 60 16.56 -12.72 15.06
C CYS A 60 15.18 -13.28 14.74
N LYS A 61 14.99 -13.83 13.53
CA LYS A 61 13.75 -14.51 13.14
C LYS A 61 13.82 -15.99 13.44
N SER A 62 12.99 -16.46 14.37
CA SER A 62 12.84 -17.86 14.72
C SER A 62 11.73 -18.51 13.89
N ILE A 63 12.10 -19.58 13.17
CA ILE A 63 11.18 -20.38 12.35
C ILE A 63 11.19 -21.80 12.89
N SER A 64 10.00 -22.32 13.23
CA SER A 64 9.88 -23.72 13.64
C SER A 64 10.26 -24.63 12.47
N LYS A 65 11.15 -25.61 12.71
CA LYS A 65 11.51 -26.63 11.70
C LYS A 65 10.28 -27.35 11.14
N ARG A 66 9.20 -27.48 11.92
CA ARG A 66 7.92 -28.08 11.47
C ARG A 66 7.21 -27.27 10.39
N LYS A 67 7.53 -25.97 10.26
CA LYS A 67 6.97 -25.07 9.24
C LYS A 67 7.82 -25.02 7.95
N LEU A 68 9.00 -25.63 7.93
CA LEU A 68 9.88 -25.67 6.76
C LEU A 68 9.47 -26.84 5.84
N THR A 69 8.92 -26.55 4.66
CA THR A 69 8.58 -27.57 3.66
C THR A 69 9.46 -27.45 2.41
N ARG A 70 9.92 -28.58 1.85
CA ARG A 70 10.83 -28.66 0.69
C ARG A 70 10.09 -28.76 -0.65
N LYS A 71 8.85 -28.28 -0.76
CA LYS A 71 8.08 -28.39 -2.01
C LYS A 71 8.34 -27.18 -2.91
N MET A 72 8.58 -27.44 -4.19
CA MET A 72 8.48 -26.46 -5.27
C MET A 72 7.13 -25.75 -5.09
N TYR A 73 7.16 -24.42 -4.93
CA TYR A 73 6.01 -23.64 -4.50
C TYR A 73 4.82 -23.86 -5.45
N ARG A 74 3.73 -24.42 -4.91
CA ARG A 74 2.46 -24.65 -5.61
C ARG A 74 1.32 -23.81 -5.02
N ASP A 75 1.61 -23.00 -4.02
CA ASP A 75 0.62 -22.19 -3.33
C ASP A 75 0.56 -20.81 -3.98
N ILE A 76 -0.64 -20.24 -4.09
CA ILE A 76 -0.82 -18.83 -4.47
C ILE A 76 -0.33 -18.02 -3.26
N VAL A 77 0.79 -17.34 -3.41
CA VAL A 77 1.43 -16.54 -2.35
C VAL A 77 1.70 -15.13 -2.86
N GLY A 78 1.49 -14.12 -2.00
CA GLY A 78 1.59 -12.70 -2.32
C GLY A 78 0.24 -12.00 -2.12
N SER A 79 0.25 -10.73 -1.69
CA SER A 79 -0.98 -9.94 -1.63
C SER A 79 -1.47 -9.73 -3.07
N ALA A 80 -2.76 -9.97 -3.35
CA ALA A 80 -3.32 -10.19 -4.69
C ALA A 80 -2.84 -9.20 -5.77
N TYR A 81 -2.62 -7.93 -5.41
CA TYR A 81 -2.19 -6.86 -6.32
C TYR A 81 -0.77 -6.99 -6.88
N TYR A 82 0.15 -7.66 -6.18
CA TYR A 82 1.57 -7.73 -6.56
C TYR A 82 1.94 -9.04 -7.25
N VAL A 83 1.00 -9.98 -7.35
CA VAL A 83 1.25 -11.33 -7.84
C VAL A 83 1.47 -11.32 -9.35
N ALA A 84 2.52 -12.00 -9.80
CA ALA A 84 2.80 -12.16 -11.22
C ALA A 84 1.86 -13.20 -11.89
N PRO A 85 1.50 -13.05 -13.18
CA PRO A 85 0.57 -13.96 -13.87
C PRO A 85 0.96 -15.45 -13.80
N GLU A 86 2.26 -15.75 -13.80
CA GLU A 86 2.78 -17.11 -13.76
C GLU A 86 2.73 -17.77 -12.36
N VAL A 87 2.59 -16.97 -11.29
CA VAL A 87 2.35 -17.49 -9.93
C VAL A 87 0.99 -18.20 -9.88
N LEU A 88 -0.02 -17.64 -10.54
CA LEU A 88 -1.34 -18.26 -10.68
C LEU A 88 -1.30 -19.61 -11.42
N ARG A 89 -0.29 -19.79 -12.28
CA ARG A 89 -0.04 -21.02 -13.04
C ARG A 89 0.90 -22.00 -12.29
N ARG A 90 1.36 -21.64 -11.08
CA ARG A 90 2.23 -22.46 -10.20
C ARG A 90 3.54 -22.89 -10.85
N SER A 91 4.04 -22.10 -11.80
CA SER A 91 5.30 -22.36 -12.52
C SER A 91 6.03 -21.04 -12.70
N TYR A 92 6.91 -20.71 -11.77
CA TYR A 92 7.56 -19.40 -11.72
C TYR A 92 9.00 -19.47 -11.21
N GLY A 93 9.80 -18.47 -11.59
CA GLY A 93 11.18 -18.25 -11.13
C GLY A 93 11.33 -16.90 -10.46
N LYS A 94 12.56 -16.38 -10.39
CA LYS A 94 12.89 -15.08 -9.75
C LYS A 94 12.28 -13.87 -10.47
N GLU A 95 11.78 -14.05 -11.69
CA GLU A 95 11.20 -13.02 -12.53
C GLU A 95 9.92 -12.39 -11.92
N ILE A 96 9.28 -13.10 -10.98
CA ILE A 96 8.09 -12.61 -10.26
C ILE A 96 8.40 -11.40 -9.36
N ASP A 97 9.65 -11.28 -8.90
CA ASP A 97 10.07 -10.17 -8.05
C ASP A 97 10.16 -8.89 -8.88
N VAL A 98 10.57 -8.99 -10.16
CA VAL A 98 10.58 -7.85 -11.09
C VAL A 98 9.17 -7.38 -11.41
N TRP A 99 8.22 -8.30 -11.58
CA TRP A 99 6.81 -7.94 -11.71
C TRP A 99 6.31 -7.18 -10.49
N SER A 100 6.56 -7.74 -9.29
CA SER A 100 6.14 -7.13 -8.02
C SER A 100 6.73 -5.72 -7.85
N ALA A 101 8.02 -5.56 -8.17
CA ALA A 101 8.68 -4.26 -8.18
C ALA A 101 8.10 -3.31 -9.25
N GLY A 102 7.69 -3.83 -10.41
CA GLY A 102 7.03 -3.07 -11.46
C GLY A 102 5.64 -2.58 -11.04
N VAL A 103 4.89 -3.39 -10.30
CA VAL A 103 3.61 -2.97 -9.69
C VAL A 103 3.84 -1.86 -8.69
N ILE A 104 4.85 -2.00 -7.82
CA ILE A 104 5.21 -0.95 -6.85
C ILE A 104 5.61 0.33 -7.59
N LEU A 105 6.44 0.24 -8.64
CA LEU A 105 6.84 1.40 -9.43
C LEU A 105 5.63 2.08 -10.10
N TYR A 106 4.73 1.30 -10.69
CA TYR A 106 3.48 1.83 -11.26
C TYR A 106 2.67 2.60 -10.19
N ILE A 107 2.55 2.05 -8.98
CA ILE A 107 1.86 2.70 -7.86
C ILE A 107 2.60 3.96 -7.40
N LEU A 108 3.92 3.96 -7.35
CA LEU A 108 4.68 5.16 -6.94
C LEU A 108 4.50 6.31 -7.94
N LEU A 109 4.38 5.98 -9.23
CA LEU A 109 4.22 6.97 -10.30
C LEU A 109 2.76 7.47 -10.42
N SER A 110 1.79 6.55 -10.38
CA SER A 110 0.37 6.88 -10.64
C SER A 110 -0.50 6.98 -9.38
N GLY A 111 -0.04 6.39 -8.28
CA GLY A 111 -0.79 6.21 -7.04
C GLY A 111 -1.89 5.16 -7.11
N VAL A 112 -2.06 4.44 -8.22
CA VAL A 112 -3.10 3.41 -8.40
C VAL A 112 -2.44 2.07 -8.69
N PRO A 113 -3.01 0.92 -8.34
CA PRO A 113 -2.52 -0.36 -8.83
C PRO A 113 -2.80 -0.49 -10.33
N PRO A 114 -1.94 -1.18 -11.11
CA PRO A 114 -2.15 -1.38 -12.54
C PRO A 114 -3.31 -2.32 -12.86
N PHE A 115 -3.71 -3.17 -11.91
CA PHE A 115 -4.81 -4.11 -12.04
C PHE A 115 -5.72 -3.99 -10.81
N TRP A 116 -7.03 -3.91 -11.03
CA TRP A 116 -8.00 -3.72 -9.97
C TRP A 116 -9.31 -4.43 -10.32
N ALA A 117 -9.92 -5.07 -9.32
CA ALA A 117 -11.30 -5.53 -9.41
C ALA A 117 -11.91 -5.64 -8.00
N GLU A 118 -13.22 -5.90 -7.93
CA GLU A 118 -13.99 -5.95 -6.69
C GLU A 118 -13.66 -7.14 -5.78
N ASN A 119 -13.00 -8.17 -6.29
CA ASN A 119 -12.62 -9.37 -5.55
C ASN A 119 -11.34 -9.98 -6.12
N GLU A 120 -10.71 -10.89 -5.36
CA GLU A 120 -9.45 -11.54 -5.77
C GLU A 120 -9.53 -12.24 -7.12
N LYS A 121 -10.66 -12.89 -7.42
CA LYS A 121 -10.86 -13.57 -8.71
C LYS A 121 -10.84 -12.55 -9.85
N GLY A 122 -11.50 -11.41 -9.69
CA GLY A 122 -11.45 -10.32 -10.66
C GLY A 122 -10.05 -9.73 -10.79
N ILE A 123 -9.31 -9.57 -9.69
CA ILE A 123 -7.93 -9.07 -9.72
C ILE A 123 -7.05 -10.04 -10.51
N PHE A 124 -7.20 -11.34 -10.29
CA PHE A 124 -6.49 -12.36 -11.06
C PHE A 124 -6.86 -12.34 -12.53
N ASP A 125 -8.13 -12.13 -12.86
CA ASP A 125 -8.58 -12.00 -14.24
C ASP A 125 -7.97 -10.76 -14.90
N ALA A 126 -7.98 -9.61 -14.21
CA ALA A 126 -7.34 -8.38 -14.66
C ALA A 126 -5.83 -8.56 -14.90
N ILE A 127 -5.12 -9.18 -13.97
CA ILE A 127 -3.68 -9.51 -14.13
C ILE A 127 -3.46 -10.36 -15.40
N LEU A 128 -4.34 -11.32 -15.67
CA LEU A 128 -4.21 -12.23 -16.80
C LEU A 128 -4.56 -11.57 -18.15
N HIS A 129 -5.53 -10.64 -18.18
CA HIS A 129 -6.18 -10.24 -19.42
C HIS A 129 -6.25 -8.71 -19.68
N GLU A 130 -6.27 -7.85 -18.66
CA GLU A 130 -6.47 -6.41 -18.85
C GLU A 130 -5.20 -5.67 -19.30
N GLU A 131 -5.30 -4.75 -20.24
CA GLU A 131 -4.13 -3.92 -20.59
C GLU A 131 -3.83 -2.88 -19.51
N ILE A 132 -2.55 -2.58 -19.32
CA ILE A 132 -2.11 -1.59 -18.32
C ILE A 132 -2.45 -0.20 -18.82
N ASP A 133 -3.12 0.59 -17.99
CA ASP A 133 -3.47 1.97 -18.28
C ASP A 133 -2.24 2.90 -18.17
N PHE A 134 -1.94 3.60 -19.26
CA PHE A 134 -0.93 4.66 -19.32
C PHE A 134 -1.49 5.97 -19.90
N GLU A 135 -2.82 6.09 -19.93
CA GLU A 135 -3.56 7.20 -20.54
C GLU A 135 -4.25 8.07 -19.48
N SER A 136 -4.81 7.45 -18.44
CA SER A 136 -5.47 8.19 -17.37
C SER A 136 -4.47 9.02 -16.56
N GLN A 137 -4.92 10.15 -16.02
CA GLN A 137 -4.10 10.98 -15.13
C GLN A 137 -3.56 10.14 -13.95
N PRO A 138 -2.28 10.29 -13.55
CA PRO A 138 -1.32 11.29 -14.00
C PRO A 138 -0.44 10.87 -15.20
N TRP A 139 -0.70 9.74 -15.86
CA TRP A 139 0.20 9.20 -16.89
C TRP A 139 0.54 10.14 -18.05
N PRO A 140 -0.34 11.03 -18.54
CA PRO A 140 0.04 12.00 -19.56
C PRO A 140 1.18 12.94 -19.15
N SER A 141 1.41 13.18 -17.85
CA SER A 141 2.50 14.02 -17.35
C SER A 141 3.78 13.24 -17.00
N ILE A 142 3.70 11.91 -16.94
CA ILE A 142 4.83 11.03 -16.64
C ILE A 142 5.63 10.77 -17.93
N SER A 143 6.96 10.75 -17.84
CA SER A 143 7.83 10.58 -19.01
C SER A 143 7.64 9.21 -19.69
N GLU A 144 7.77 9.18 -21.02
CA GLU A 144 7.70 7.94 -21.79
C GLU A 144 8.77 6.93 -21.37
N SER A 145 9.95 7.39 -20.93
CA SER A 145 11.02 6.52 -20.42
C SER A 145 10.61 5.79 -19.13
N ALA A 146 9.84 6.45 -18.24
CA ALA A 146 9.27 5.81 -17.06
C ALA A 146 8.21 4.77 -17.43
N LYS A 147 7.29 5.13 -18.34
CA LYS A 147 6.24 4.22 -18.84
C LYS A 147 6.84 2.98 -19.51
N ASP A 148 7.88 3.17 -20.31
CA ASP A 148 8.60 2.09 -20.98
C ASP A 148 9.24 1.12 -19.97
N LEU A 149 9.86 1.62 -18.90
CA LEU A 149 10.37 0.77 -17.84
C LEU A 149 9.25 -0.06 -17.20
N VAL A 150 8.16 0.60 -16.80
CA VAL A 150 7.01 -0.06 -16.16
C VAL A 150 6.42 -1.13 -17.06
N ARG A 151 6.22 -0.84 -18.36
CA ARG A 151 5.72 -1.79 -19.36
C ARG A 151 6.62 -3.02 -19.48
N LYS A 152 7.94 -2.84 -19.44
CA LYS A 152 8.91 -3.93 -19.54
C LYS A 152 9.06 -4.73 -18.24
N MET A 153 8.85 -4.13 -17.08
CA MET A 153 8.79 -4.82 -15.78
C MET A 153 7.47 -5.61 -15.62
N LEU A 154 6.38 -5.11 -16.18
CA LEU A 154 5.05 -5.74 -16.15
C LEU A 154 4.74 -6.54 -17.42
N ALA A 155 5.76 -7.05 -18.12
CA ALA A 155 5.56 -7.97 -19.22
C ALA A 155 5.01 -9.31 -18.70
N ARG A 156 3.84 -9.73 -19.22
CA ARG A 156 3.17 -10.98 -18.82
C ARG A 156 4.00 -12.22 -19.10
N ASP A 157 4.71 -12.25 -20.23
CA ASP A 157 5.65 -13.32 -20.57
C ASP A 157 6.95 -13.12 -19.78
N PRO A 158 7.30 -14.02 -18.85
CA PRO A 158 8.50 -13.88 -18.03
C PRO A 158 9.79 -13.83 -18.85
N LYS A 159 9.79 -14.39 -20.08
CA LYS A 159 10.94 -14.35 -20.99
C LYS A 159 11.15 -12.98 -21.63
N LYS A 160 10.10 -12.17 -21.73
CA LYS A 160 10.14 -10.80 -22.25
C LYS A 160 10.32 -9.77 -21.15
N ARG A 161 10.04 -10.15 -19.90
CA ARG A 161 10.22 -9.31 -18.72
C ARG A 161 11.69 -9.04 -18.48
N LEU A 162 12.02 -7.81 -18.13
CA LEU A 162 13.40 -7.48 -17.76
C LEU A 162 13.85 -8.29 -16.55
N THR A 163 15.13 -8.61 -16.53
CA THR A 163 15.81 -9.05 -15.31
C THR A 163 16.11 -7.84 -14.42
N SER A 164 16.32 -8.06 -13.12
CA SER A 164 16.70 -6.99 -12.19
C SER A 164 17.96 -6.22 -12.63
N GLY A 165 18.95 -6.91 -13.20
CA GLY A 165 20.14 -6.27 -13.76
C GLY A 165 19.83 -5.35 -14.95
N GLN A 166 18.91 -5.74 -15.83
CA GLN A 166 18.48 -4.91 -16.95
C GLN A 166 17.60 -3.73 -16.51
N VAL A 167 16.79 -3.90 -15.46
CA VAL A 167 16.04 -2.79 -14.84
C VAL A 167 16.99 -1.69 -14.35
N LEU A 168 18.07 -2.06 -13.64
CA LEU A 168 19.08 -1.11 -13.15
C LEU A 168 19.84 -0.39 -14.27
N GLN A 169 19.94 -1.00 -15.46
CA GLN A 169 20.58 -0.41 -16.63
C GLN A 169 19.61 0.35 -17.54
N HIS A 170 18.31 0.35 -17.21
CA HIS A 170 17.30 1.01 -18.03
C HIS A 170 17.61 2.51 -18.13
N PRO A 171 17.43 3.15 -19.30
CA PRO A 171 17.71 4.58 -19.47
C PRO A 171 17.07 5.47 -18.41
N TRP A 172 15.87 5.12 -17.94
CA TRP A 172 15.20 5.84 -16.86
C TRP A 172 15.88 5.71 -15.48
N LEU A 173 16.48 4.57 -15.14
CA LEU A 173 16.95 4.29 -13.76
C LEU A 173 18.47 4.38 -13.61
N ARG A 174 19.22 4.22 -14.70
CA ARG A 174 20.68 4.26 -14.66
C ARG A 174 21.19 5.63 -14.20
N GLU A 175 22.38 5.66 -13.61
CA GLU A 175 23.07 6.89 -13.25
C GLU A 175 23.33 7.75 -14.51
N GLY A 176 23.00 9.04 -14.45
CA GLY A 176 23.01 9.93 -15.61
C GLY A 176 21.97 9.61 -16.69
N GLY A 177 20.91 8.89 -16.32
CA GLY A 177 19.80 8.50 -17.19
C GLY A 177 18.77 9.61 -17.44
N ASP A 178 17.65 9.21 -18.04
CA ASP A 178 16.59 10.11 -18.52
C ASP A 178 15.47 10.32 -17.47
N ALA A 179 15.71 9.93 -16.21
CA ALA A 179 14.80 10.29 -15.13
C ALA A 179 14.74 11.81 -14.98
N SER A 180 13.53 12.34 -14.79
CA SER A 180 13.36 13.76 -14.57
C SER A 180 13.81 14.13 -13.17
N ASP A 181 14.64 15.17 -13.05
CA ASP A 181 14.95 15.83 -11.77
C ASP A 181 13.78 16.66 -11.24
N LYS A 182 12.73 16.84 -12.05
CA LYS A 182 11.49 17.47 -11.58
C LYS A 182 10.80 16.48 -10.66
N PRO A 183 10.45 16.89 -9.44
CA PRO A 183 9.60 16.09 -8.61
C PRO A 183 8.33 15.73 -9.37
N ILE A 184 7.99 14.44 -9.39
CA ILE A 184 6.63 14.05 -9.72
C ILE A 184 5.78 14.60 -8.59
N ASP A 185 4.73 15.37 -8.94
CA ASP A 185 3.69 15.76 -7.99
C ASP A 185 3.11 14.43 -7.48
N SER A 186 3.54 13.99 -6.30
CA SER A 186 3.34 12.62 -5.86
C SER A 186 1.85 12.29 -5.91
N ALA A 187 1.48 11.09 -6.33
CA ALA A 187 0.06 10.74 -6.36
C ALA A 187 -0.57 10.80 -4.96
N VAL A 188 0.23 10.61 -3.91
CA VAL A 188 -0.14 10.91 -2.52
C VAL A 188 -0.39 12.40 -2.30
N LEU A 189 0.46 13.29 -2.83
CA LEU A 189 0.26 14.74 -2.80
C LEU A 189 -1.00 15.17 -3.54
N SER A 190 -1.27 14.61 -4.72
CA SER A 190 -2.51 14.88 -5.46
C SER A 190 -3.75 14.47 -4.67
N ARG A 191 -3.71 13.30 -4.01
CA ARG A 191 -4.82 12.82 -3.16
C ARG A 191 -5.00 13.67 -1.91
N MET A 192 -3.91 14.04 -1.22
CA MET A 192 -3.97 14.96 -0.07
C MET A 192 -4.51 16.34 -0.46
N LYS A 193 -4.07 16.90 -1.60
CA LYS A 193 -4.62 18.16 -2.15
C LYS A 193 -6.13 18.07 -2.44
N GLN A 194 -6.60 16.94 -2.96
CA GLN A 194 -8.02 16.72 -3.23
C GLN A 194 -8.84 16.40 -1.97
N PHE A 195 -8.24 15.72 -0.98
CA PHE A 195 -8.86 15.45 0.32
C PHE A 195 -9.21 16.75 1.05
N ARG A 196 -8.38 17.80 0.88
CA ARG A 196 -8.69 19.17 1.35
C ARG A 196 -10.02 19.71 0.84
N ALA A 197 -10.40 19.41 -0.40
CA ALA A 197 -11.58 19.98 -1.06
C ALA A 197 -12.89 19.26 -0.72
N MET A 198 -12.86 18.25 0.16
CA MET A 198 -14.04 17.47 0.56
C MET A 198 -14.69 18.05 1.82
N ASN A 199 -16.02 17.99 1.89
CA ASN A 199 -16.75 18.38 3.10
C ASN A 199 -16.45 17.43 4.27
N LYS A 200 -16.68 17.91 5.51
CA LYS A 200 -16.26 17.17 6.70
C LYS A 200 -16.97 15.81 6.84
N LEU A 201 -18.24 15.69 6.45
CA LEU A 201 -18.97 14.42 6.44
C LEU A 201 -18.28 13.38 5.56
N LYS A 202 -17.88 13.78 4.34
CA LYS A 202 -17.15 12.90 3.44
C LYS A 202 -15.81 12.46 4.01
N LYS A 203 -15.03 13.37 4.62
CA LYS A 203 -13.78 13.00 5.31
C LYS A 203 -14.02 11.99 6.43
N MET A 204 -15.08 12.21 7.21
CA MET A 204 -15.48 11.38 8.34
C MET A 204 -15.86 9.96 7.87
N ALA A 205 -16.72 9.86 6.85
CA ALA A 205 -17.09 8.60 6.22
C ALA A 205 -15.87 7.85 5.67
N LEU A 206 -14.92 8.54 5.04
CA LEU A 206 -13.68 7.91 4.55
C LEU A 206 -12.80 7.40 5.71
N LYS A 207 -12.73 8.10 6.86
CA LYS A 207 -12.00 7.65 8.07
C LYS A 207 -12.62 6.37 8.65
N VAL A 208 -13.95 6.31 8.70
CA VAL A 208 -14.71 5.11 9.11
C VAL A 208 -14.43 3.95 8.17
N ILE A 209 -14.44 4.18 6.85
CA ILE A 209 -14.13 3.14 5.87
C ILE A 209 -12.69 2.66 6.01
N ALA A 210 -11.73 3.58 6.10
CA ALA A 210 -10.30 3.28 6.23
C ALA A 210 -10.00 2.40 7.45
N SER A 211 -10.67 2.66 8.57
CA SER A 211 -10.55 1.89 9.82
C SER A 211 -11.09 0.46 9.72
N ASN A 212 -11.96 0.17 8.75
CA ASN A 212 -12.61 -1.13 8.56
C ASN A 212 -11.98 -1.98 7.44
N LEU A 213 -10.90 -1.51 6.83
CA LEU A 213 -10.18 -2.24 5.78
C LEU A 213 -9.22 -3.27 6.36
N ASN A 214 -8.99 -4.34 5.61
CA ASN A 214 -8.09 -5.40 6.06
C ASN A 214 -6.61 -4.98 5.93
N GLU A 215 -5.74 -5.56 6.76
CA GLU A 215 -4.32 -5.18 6.82
C GLU A 215 -3.58 -5.48 5.50
N GLU A 216 -4.05 -6.43 4.69
CA GLU A 216 -3.47 -6.76 3.38
C GLU A 216 -3.78 -5.71 2.31
N GLU A 217 -4.96 -5.07 2.37
CA GLU A 217 -5.41 -4.03 1.45
C GLU A 217 -4.63 -2.72 1.58
N ILE A 218 -4.03 -2.49 2.75
CA ILE A 218 -3.35 -1.25 3.15
C ILE A 218 -1.86 -1.43 3.44
N LYS A 219 -1.31 -2.64 3.31
CA LYS A 219 0.08 -2.97 3.65
C LYS A 219 1.12 -2.07 2.96
N GLY A 220 0.91 -1.73 1.69
CA GLY A 220 1.81 -0.83 0.96
C GLY A 220 1.79 0.61 1.50
N LEU A 221 0.60 1.12 1.84
CA LEU A 221 0.43 2.43 2.45
C LEU A 221 0.97 2.47 3.89
N LYS A 222 0.82 1.37 4.63
CA LYS A 222 1.42 1.19 5.96
C LYS A 222 2.94 1.26 5.93
N GLN A 223 3.57 0.64 4.93
CA GLN A 223 5.01 0.75 4.76
C GLN A 223 5.44 2.18 4.42
N MET A 224 4.62 2.91 3.65
CA MET A 224 4.88 4.31 3.33
C MET A 224 4.76 5.21 4.56
N PHE A 225 3.73 5.00 5.39
CA PHE A 225 3.57 5.66 6.68
C PHE A 225 4.79 5.46 7.57
N MET A 226 5.22 4.21 7.76
CA MET A 226 6.39 3.86 8.57
C MET A 226 7.71 4.44 8.03
N ASN A 227 7.79 4.72 6.73
CA ASN A 227 8.98 5.36 6.17
C ASN A 227 8.98 6.89 6.41
N MET A 228 7.81 7.49 6.66
CA MET A 228 7.66 8.90 7.00
C MET A 228 7.74 9.14 8.51
N ASP A 229 7.10 8.30 9.31
CA ASP A 229 7.17 8.25 10.78
C ASP A 229 8.54 7.70 11.21
N THR A 230 9.53 8.59 11.27
CA THR A 230 10.94 8.21 11.48
C THR A 230 11.26 7.89 12.93
N ASP A 231 10.49 8.46 13.86
CA ASP A 231 10.64 8.20 15.28
C ASP A 231 9.75 7.04 15.79
N ASN A 232 8.86 6.52 14.93
CA ASN A 232 7.87 5.48 15.24
C ASN A 232 6.89 5.91 16.34
N SER A 233 6.52 7.19 16.37
CA SER A 233 5.53 7.73 17.29
C SER A 233 4.11 7.22 16.98
N GLY A 234 3.88 6.69 15.78
CA GLY A 234 2.55 6.31 15.30
C GLY A 234 1.77 7.48 14.69
N THR A 235 2.43 8.62 14.50
CA THR A 235 1.91 9.85 13.89
C THR A 235 2.97 10.46 12.98
N ILE A 236 2.58 11.20 11.95
CA ILE A 236 3.51 11.94 11.09
C ILE A 236 3.42 13.42 11.46
N THR A 237 4.50 13.97 11.98
CA THR A 237 4.61 15.40 12.29
C THR A 237 4.89 16.25 11.03
N TYR A 238 4.76 17.58 11.13
CA TYR A 238 5.06 18.49 10.02
C TYR A 238 6.49 18.30 9.51
N GLU A 239 7.46 18.16 10.42
CA GLU A 239 8.86 17.98 10.07
C GLU A 239 9.11 16.62 9.43
N GLU A 240 8.42 15.57 9.87
CA GLU A 240 8.51 14.24 9.27
C GLU A 240 7.85 14.19 7.89
N LEU A 241 6.71 14.85 7.71
CA LEU A 241 6.06 15.00 6.42
C LEU A 241 6.97 15.77 5.45
N LYS A 242 7.53 16.91 5.89
CA LYS A 242 8.48 17.72 5.13
C LYS A 242 9.72 16.93 4.72
N ALA A 243 10.34 16.24 5.68
CA ALA A 243 11.53 15.43 5.44
C ALA A 243 11.23 14.21 4.55
N GLY A 244 10.10 13.53 4.79
CA GLY A 244 9.64 12.38 4.02
C GLY A 244 9.37 12.74 2.56
N LEU A 245 8.68 13.86 2.32
CA LEU A 245 8.39 14.35 0.96
C LEU A 245 9.66 14.86 0.26
N ALA A 246 10.59 15.49 0.97
CA ALA A 246 11.89 15.87 0.43
C ALA A 246 12.73 14.65 0.01
N LYS A 247 12.73 13.58 0.83
CA LYS A 247 13.39 12.29 0.48
C LYS A 247 12.76 11.62 -0.74
N LEU A 248 11.47 11.83 -0.98
CA LEU A 248 10.75 11.37 -2.17
C LEU A 248 10.98 12.28 -3.40
N GLY A 249 11.92 13.22 -3.30
CA GLY A 249 12.33 14.09 -4.39
C GLY A 249 11.44 15.32 -4.58
N SER A 250 10.52 15.62 -3.65
CA SER A 250 9.62 16.77 -3.72
C SER A 250 10.25 18.07 -3.24
N LYS A 251 10.16 19.13 -4.07
CA LYS A 251 10.54 20.51 -3.71
C LYS A 251 9.29 21.32 -3.38
N LEU A 252 8.59 20.94 -2.33
CA LEU A 252 7.45 21.70 -1.82
C LEU A 252 7.95 22.89 -1.00
N SER A 253 7.27 24.02 -1.16
CA SER A 253 7.39 25.14 -0.24
C SER A 253 6.82 24.79 1.13
N GLU A 254 7.24 25.50 2.18
CA GLU A 254 6.68 25.33 3.53
C GLU A 254 5.17 25.56 3.54
N ALA A 255 4.69 26.50 2.73
CA ALA A 255 3.26 26.76 2.57
C ALA A 255 2.50 25.54 2.01
N GLU A 256 3.09 24.82 1.05
CA GLU A 256 2.46 23.61 0.49
C GLU A 256 2.48 22.45 1.47
N VAL A 257 3.57 22.25 2.22
CA VAL A 257 3.61 21.21 3.27
C VAL A 257 2.58 21.50 4.36
N LYS A 258 2.46 22.77 4.78
CA LYS A 258 1.47 23.17 5.77
C LYS A 258 0.04 22.95 5.28
N GLN A 259 -0.23 23.24 4.00
CA GLN A 259 -1.54 22.95 3.41
C GLN A 259 -1.86 21.46 3.30
N LEU A 260 -0.86 20.60 3.10
CA LEU A 260 -1.04 19.15 3.12
C LEU A 260 -1.31 18.64 4.53
N MET A 261 -0.63 19.22 5.51
CA MET A 261 -0.87 18.94 6.92
C MET A 261 -2.30 19.28 7.30
N GLU A 262 -2.73 20.53 7.08
CA GLU A 262 -4.11 21.00 7.32
C GLU A 262 -5.17 20.19 6.55
N ALA A 263 -4.80 19.58 5.42
CA ALA A 263 -5.72 18.75 4.67
C ALA A 263 -5.92 17.38 5.30
N ALA A 264 -4.83 16.74 5.74
CA ALA A 264 -4.79 15.35 6.19
C ALA A 264 -5.00 15.19 7.70
N ASP A 265 -4.57 16.16 8.51
CA ASP A 265 -4.85 16.27 9.94
C ASP A 265 -6.32 16.70 10.12
N VAL A 266 -7.21 15.73 10.28
CA VAL A 266 -8.66 15.96 10.26
C VAL A 266 -9.16 16.41 11.63
N ASP A 267 -8.56 15.87 12.70
CA ASP A 267 -8.88 16.25 14.07
C ASP A 267 -8.17 17.54 14.54
N GLY A 268 -7.17 18.01 13.79
CA GLY A 268 -6.48 19.27 14.06
C GLY A 268 -5.46 19.17 15.20
N ASN A 269 -5.00 17.96 15.54
CA ASN A 269 -4.07 17.73 16.63
C ASN A 269 -2.61 18.14 16.29
N GLY A 270 -2.35 18.54 15.04
CA GLY A 270 -1.05 18.99 14.54
C GLY A 270 -0.15 17.86 14.01
N SER A 271 -0.69 16.65 13.89
CA SER A 271 -0.02 15.45 13.38
C SER A 271 -0.98 14.61 12.54
N ILE A 272 -0.45 13.80 11.62
CA ILE A 272 -1.29 12.91 10.80
C ILE A 272 -1.19 11.51 11.38
N ASP A 273 -2.29 11.00 11.95
CA ASP A 273 -2.34 9.64 12.45
C ASP A 273 -2.34 8.59 11.31
N TYR A 274 -2.17 7.32 11.66
CA TYR A 274 -2.18 6.23 10.68
C TYR A 274 -3.47 6.21 9.85
N VAL A 275 -4.63 6.32 10.48
CA VAL A 275 -5.94 6.26 9.81
C VAL A 275 -6.09 7.47 8.88
N GLU A 276 -5.70 8.66 9.31
CA GLU A 276 -5.72 9.90 8.54
C GLU A 276 -4.81 9.84 7.32
N PHE A 277 -3.59 9.33 7.49
CA PHE A 277 -2.67 9.11 6.38
C PHE A 277 -3.27 8.14 5.37
N ILE A 278 -3.79 7.01 5.85
CA ILE A 278 -4.44 6.00 5.00
C ILE A 278 -5.65 6.60 4.28
N THR A 279 -6.49 7.36 4.99
CA THR A 279 -7.69 8.02 4.45
C THR A 279 -7.32 9.02 3.35
N ALA A 280 -6.29 9.84 3.57
CA ALA A 280 -5.83 10.84 2.63
C ALA A 280 -5.06 10.27 1.43
N THR A 281 -4.49 9.07 1.55
CA THR A 281 -3.64 8.45 0.52
C THR A 281 -4.29 7.30 -0.23
N MET A 282 -5.41 6.77 0.26
CA MET A 282 -6.07 5.62 -0.34
C MET A 282 -6.82 5.96 -1.64
N HIS A 283 -6.89 4.94 -2.50
CA HIS A 283 -7.62 5.01 -3.75
C HIS A 283 -9.14 5.12 -3.55
N ARG A 284 -9.78 6.10 -4.20
CA ARG A 284 -11.22 6.37 -4.07
C ARG A 284 -12.11 5.18 -4.41
N HIS A 285 -11.82 4.45 -5.48
CA HIS A 285 -12.58 3.24 -5.84
C HIS A 285 -12.53 2.13 -4.77
N LYS A 286 -11.55 2.12 -3.85
CA LYS A 286 -11.61 1.23 -2.68
C LYS A 286 -12.62 1.73 -1.66
N LEU A 287 -12.68 3.05 -1.43
CA LEU A 287 -13.53 3.69 -0.43
C LEU A 287 -15.00 3.78 -0.89
N GLU A 288 -15.23 3.78 -2.20
CA GLU A 288 -16.54 3.93 -2.84
C GLU A 288 -17.26 2.60 -3.12
N ARG A 289 -16.73 1.44 -2.67
CA ARG A 289 -17.47 0.18 -2.83
C ARG A 289 -18.75 0.24 -2.02
N ASP A 290 -19.85 -0.26 -2.60
CA ASP A 290 -21.18 -0.21 -1.97
C ASP A 290 -21.19 -0.83 -0.56
N GLU A 291 -20.43 -1.90 -0.33
CA GLU A 291 -20.28 -2.50 1.01
C GLU A 291 -19.64 -1.54 2.02
N HIS A 292 -18.62 -0.78 1.61
CA HIS A 292 -17.94 0.19 2.46
C HIS A 292 -18.80 1.44 2.68
N LEU A 293 -19.45 1.93 1.63
CA LEU A 293 -20.40 3.03 1.73
C LEU A 293 -21.58 2.68 2.65
N PHE A 294 -22.09 1.46 2.55
CA PHE A 294 -23.15 0.97 3.43
C PHE A 294 -22.69 0.85 4.87
N LYS A 295 -21.51 0.28 5.13
CA LYS A 295 -20.93 0.24 6.50
C LYS A 295 -20.69 1.63 7.07
N ALA A 296 -20.23 2.57 6.25
CA ALA A 296 -20.07 3.96 6.65
C ALA A 296 -21.41 4.61 6.98
N PHE A 297 -22.43 4.38 6.16
CA PHE A 297 -23.79 4.88 6.41
C PHE A 297 -24.36 4.33 7.73
N GLN A 298 -24.27 3.02 7.96
CA GLN A 298 -24.70 2.37 9.20
C GLN A 298 -23.93 2.84 10.44
N TYR A 299 -22.71 3.36 10.27
CA TYR A 299 -21.98 3.95 11.39
C TYR A 299 -22.68 5.21 11.91
N PHE A 300 -23.23 6.01 11.00
CA PHE A 300 -23.97 7.23 11.31
C PHE A 300 -25.43 6.94 11.70
N ASP A 301 -26.13 6.09 10.96
CA ASP A 301 -27.52 5.66 11.24
C ASP A 301 -27.56 4.68 12.42
N LYS A 302 -27.53 5.20 13.65
CA LYS A 302 -27.44 4.40 14.88
C LYS A 302 -28.75 3.67 15.17
N ASP A 303 -29.87 4.28 14.83
CA ASP A 303 -31.20 3.72 15.07
C ASP A 303 -31.69 2.79 13.94
N ASN A 304 -30.94 2.68 12.84
CA ASN A 304 -31.27 1.92 11.64
C ASN A 304 -32.59 2.39 11.00
N SER A 305 -32.87 3.69 11.07
CA SER A 305 -34.05 4.30 10.44
C SER A 305 -33.93 4.38 8.92
N GLY A 306 -32.73 4.20 8.36
CA GLY A 306 -32.42 4.40 6.95
C GLY A 306 -32.10 5.86 6.61
N PHE A 307 -31.94 6.71 7.62
CA PHE A 307 -31.63 8.13 7.48
C PHE A 307 -30.56 8.52 8.50
N ILE A 308 -29.62 9.38 8.10
CA ILE A 308 -28.72 10.03 9.05
C ILE A 308 -29.40 11.31 9.51
N THR A 309 -29.81 11.33 10.78
CA THR A 309 -30.40 12.52 11.39
C THR A 309 -29.34 13.52 11.84
N ARG A 310 -29.76 14.77 12.09
CA ARG A 310 -28.88 15.81 12.62
C ARG A 310 -28.20 15.40 13.93
N ASP A 311 -28.94 14.77 14.84
CA ASP A 311 -28.43 14.39 16.16
C ASP A 311 -27.40 13.24 16.05
N GLU A 312 -27.61 12.32 15.11
CA GLU A 312 -26.66 11.24 14.80
C GLU A 312 -25.38 11.76 14.15
N LEU A 313 -25.52 12.69 13.20
CA LEU A 313 -24.40 13.38 12.59
C LEU A 313 -23.61 14.20 13.62
N GLU A 314 -24.30 14.89 14.53
CA GLU A 314 -23.68 15.63 15.64
C GLU A 314 -22.89 14.71 16.55
N SER A 315 -23.52 13.61 16.97
CA SER A 315 -22.90 12.61 17.85
C SER A 315 -21.64 12.02 17.21
N ALA A 316 -21.68 11.67 15.92
CA ALA A 316 -20.54 11.11 15.21
C ALA A 316 -19.40 12.12 15.00
N LEU A 317 -19.71 13.39 14.75
CA LEU A 317 -18.70 14.44 14.59
C LEU A 317 -18.04 14.81 15.93
N ILE A 318 -18.79 14.80 17.04
CA ILE A 318 -18.25 15.02 18.38
C ILE A 318 -17.35 13.86 18.81
N GLU A 319 -17.74 12.61 18.53
CA GLU A 319 -16.97 11.40 18.89
C GLU A 319 -15.55 11.41 18.29
N HIS A 320 -15.39 12.02 17.10
CA HIS A 320 -14.11 12.13 16.41
C HIS A 320 -13.48 13.53 16.48
N GLU A 321 -14.01 14.43 17.31
CA GLU A 321 -13.52 15.81 17.47
C GLU A 321 -13.53 16.66 16.18
N MET A 322 -14.43 16.33 15.22
CA MET A 322 -14.42 16.88 13.86
C MET A 322 -15.42 18.01 13.56
N GLY A 323 -16.10 18.61 14.55
CA GLY A 323 -17.03 19.69 14.23
C GLY A 323 -17.79 20.31 15.39
N ASP A 324 -18.50 21.37 15.04
CA ASP A 324 -19.40 22.14 15.89
C ASP A 324 -20.79 22.23 15.25
N THR A 325 -21.75 22.83 15.96
CA THR A 325 -23.13 22.96 15.48
C THR A 325 -23.24 23.77 14.17
N SER A 326 -22.26 24.61 13.84
CA SER A 326 -22.22 25.38 12.58
C SER A 326 -21.84 24.48 11.40
N THR A 327 -20.83 23.63 11.57
CA THR A 327 -20.39 22.61 10.61
C THR A 327 -21.55 21.68 10.18
N ILE A 328 -22.40 21.28 11.13
CA ILE A 328 -23.50 20.32 10.88
C ILE A 328 -24.54 20.92 9.93
N LYS A 329 -24.85 22.21 10.08
CA LYS A 329 -25.82 22.90 9.22
C LYS A 329 -25.32 23.00 7.79
N GLU A 330 -24.03 23.27 7.61
CA GLU A 330 -23.40 23.34 6.29
C GLU A 330 -23.47 21.98 5.58
N ILE A 331 -23.08 20.89 6.29
CA ILE A 331 -23.14 19.53 5.75
C ILE A 331 -24.55 19.16 5.28
N ILE A 332 -25.56 19.37 6.12
CA ILE A 332 -26.94 19.03 5.76
C ILE A 332 -27.34 19.84 4.52
N SER A 333 -27.09 21.15 4.49
CA SER A 333 -27.46 21.98 3.35
C SER A 333 -26.77 21.62 2.02
N GLU A 334 -25.61 20.97 2.07
CA GLU A 334 -24.87 20.52 0.88
C GLU A 334 -25.32 19.16 0.36
N VAL A 335 -25.85 18.30 1.23
CA VAL A 335 -26.05 16.86 0.95
C VAL A 335 -27.53 16.50 0.87
N ASP A 336 -28.38 17.14 1.68
CA ASP A 336 -29.83 16.99 1.71
C ASP A 336 -30.44 17.64 0.46
N THR A 337 -30.72 16.82 -0.55
CA THR A 337 -31.20 17.29 -1.86
C THR A 337 -32.70 17.45 -1.90
N ASP A 338 -33.44 16.66 -1.12
CA ASP A 338 -34.89 16.75 -1.02
C ASP A 338 -35.38 17.72 0.08
N ASN A 339 -34.45 18.25 0.88
CA ASN A 339 -34.63 19.21 1.96
C ASN A 339 -35.54 18.68 3.09
N ASP A 340 -35.49 17.37 3.37
CA ASP A 340 -36.24 16.75 4.46
C ASP A 340 -35.59 16.93 5.85
N GLY A 341 -34.38 17.51 5.89
CA GLY A 341 -33.59 17.77 7.08
C GLY A 341 -32.77 16.57 7.57
N ARG A 342 -32.68 15.50 6.77
CA ARG A 342 -31.97 14.24 7.03
C ARG A 342 -31.17 13.87 5.78
N ILE A 343 -30.33 12.85 5.88
CA ILE A 343 -29.55 12.36 4.74
C ILE A 343 -29.90 10.90 4.52
N ASN A 344 -30.53 10.58 3.39
CA ASN A 344 -30.81 9.19 3.02
C ASN A 344 -29.59 8.50 2.39
N TYR A 345 -29.65 7.18 2.18
CA TYR A 345 -28.51 6.41 1.64
C TYR A 345 -28.09 6.85 0.23
N GLU A 346 -29.04 7.25 -0.61
CA GLU A 346 -28.77 7.67 -1.98
C GLU A 346 -28.04 9.02 -2.00
N GLU A 347 -28.46 9.96 -1.16
CA GLU A 347 -27.81 11.25 -0.95
C GLU A 347 -26.41 11.10 -0.36
N PHE A 348 -26.26 10.22 0.63
CA PHE A 348 -24.95 9.87 1.18
C PHE A 348 -24.02 9.30 0.11
N CYS A 349 -24.51 8.37 -0.72
CA CYS A 349 -23.75 7.82 -1.84
C CYS A 349 -23.42 8.90 -2.89
N ALA A 350 -24.37 9.78 -3.20
CA ALA A 350 -24.18 10.88 -4.14
C ALA A 350 -23.13 11.86 -3.63
N MET A 351 -23.10 12.19 -2.34
CA MET A 351 -22.03 12.99 -1.73
C MET A 351 -20.69 12.26 -1.79
N MET A 352 -20.64 10.97 -1.45
CA MET A 352 -19.41 10.17 -1.48
C MET A 352 -18.83 10.05 -2.90
N ARG A 353 -19.70 9.99 -3.92
CA ARG A 353 -19.33 9.96 -5.34
C ARG A 353 -19.21 11.35 -5.99
N GLY A 354 -19.78 12.37 -5.36
CA GLY A 354 -19.91 13.75 -5.85
C GLY A 354 -18.68 14.62 -5.59
N GLY A 355 -18.40 15.56 -6.50
CA GLY A 355 -17.25 16.47 -6.45
C GLY A 355 -16.21 16.27 -7.56
N MET A 356 -16.32 15.23 -8.39
CA MET A 356 -15.39 14.95 -9.49
C MET A 356 -16.08 14.19 -10.64
N GLN A 357 -16.74 14.90 -11.55
CA GLN A 357 -17.01 14.33 -12.89
C GLN A 357 -15.67 14.15 -13.60
N GLN A 358 -15.23 12.90 -13.79
CA GLN A 358 -14.45 12.63 -14.99
C GLN A 358 -15.40 12.79 -16.19
N PRO A 359 -14.97 13.41 -17.30
CA PRO A 359 -15.78 13.41 -18.51
C PRO A 359 -16.02 11.95 -18.90
N MET A 360 -17.30 11.57 -19.00
CA MET A 360 -17.70 10.25 -19.46
C MET A 360 -16.91 9.85 -20.72
N ARG A 361 -16.37 8.63 -20.72
CA ARG A 361 -15.91 7.97 -21.93
C ARG A 361 -17.08 7.89 -22.91
N LEU A 362 -17.10 8.75 -23.92
CA LEU A 362 -17.84 8.48 -25.14
C LEU A 362 -17.12 7.32 -25.84
N LYS A 363 -17.90 6.28 -26.12
CA LYS A 363 -17.47 5.04 -26.79
C LYS A 363 -16.80 5.30 -28.13
#